data_AF-A0A957AC59-F1
#
_entry.id   AF-A0A957AC59-F1
#
_cell.length_a   1.000
_cell.length_b   1.000
_cell.length_c   1.000
_cell.angle_alpha   90.00
_cell.angle_beta   90.00
_cell.angle_gamma   90.00
#
_symmetry.space_group_name_H-M   'P 1'
#
loop_
_entity.id
_entity.type
_entity.pdbx_description
1 polymer ?
#
loop_
_entity_poly.entity_id
_entity_poly.type
_entity_poly.pdbx_seq_one_letter_code
_entity_poly.pdbx_strand_id
1 'polypeptide(L)'
;CEAIGRPELGEDPRFMPAANRRENYQAIHDILGEWVATLTLEECQRILDENGIPGTKVYATSDIVKDPHYAAREQVIKVESLHGGEVLQPGIAPRLTGTPGRVTGRAPQLGEHNHEVFVGDLGLDEAEFARLKAAGVI
;
A
#
# COMPACT_ATOMS: atom_id res chain seq x y z
N CYS A 1 28.03 -8.80 -8.31
CA CYS A 1 29.00 -9.17 -9.35
C CYS A 1 28.62 -10.53 -9.93
N GLU A 2 28.68 -11.62 -9.14
CA GLU A 2 28.25 -12.96 -9.58
C GLU A 2 26.82 -13.01 -10.15
N ALA A 3 25.84 -12.45 -9.44
CA ALA A 3 24.43 -12.50 -9.83
C ALA A 3 24.15 -11.89 -11.21
N ILE A 4 24.97 -10.94 -11.66
CA ILE A 4 24.80 -10.29 -12.97
C ILE A 4 25.78 -10.85 -14.03
N GLY A 5 26.51 -11.93 -13.71
CA GLY A 5 27.50 -12.55 -14.59
C GLY A 5 28.75 -11.69 -14.83
N ARG A 6 29.05 -10.76 -13.93
CA ARG A 6 30.16 -9.80 -14.04
C ARG A 6 31.07 -9.86 -12.81
N PRO A 7 31.75 -10.99 -12.54
CA PRO A 7 32.59 -11.17 -11.35
C PRO A 7 33.74 -10.15 -11.29
N GLU A 8 34.25 -9.70 -12.44
CA GLU A 8 35.36 -8.76 -12.56
C GLU A 8 35.07 -7.39 -11.94
N LEU A 9 33.80 -6.99 -11.82
CA LEU A 9 33.40 -5.76 -11.13
C LEU A 9 33.71 -5.79 -9.63
N GLY A 10 33.93 -6.99 -9.06
CA GLY A 10 34.34 -7.16 -7.66
C GLY A 10 35.77 -6.70 -7.38
N GLU A 11 36.60 -6.55 -8.41
CA GLU A 11 38.00 -6.12 -8.31
C GLU A 11 38.25 -4.75 -8.98
N ASP A 12 37.21 -4.16 -9.58
CA ASP A 12 37.33 -2.89 -10.30
C ASP A 12 37.63 -1.73 -9.31
N PRO A 13 38.75 -0.99 -9.49
CA PRO A 13 39.13 0.09 -8.59
C PRO A 13 38.12 1.25 -8.55
N ARG A 14 37.23 1.35 -9.54
CA ARG A 14 36.11 2.31 -9.52
C ARG A 14 35.06 1.95 -8.48
N PHE A 15 34.94 0.66 -8.13
CA PHE A 15 33.88 0.14 -7.26
C PHE A 15 34.42 -0.46 -5.96
N MET A 16 35.74 -0.57 -5.83
CA MET A 16 36.48 -1.04 -4.67
C MET A 16 37.55 -0.03 -4.20
N PRO A 17 37.60 0.30 -2.89
CA PRO A 17 36.67 -0.13 -1.84
C PRO A 17 35.26 0.44 -2.04
N ALA A 18 34.27 -0.06 -1.29
CA ALA A 18 32.86 0.32 -1.45
C ALA A 18 32.60 1.84 -1.41
N ALA A 19 33.48 2.62 -0.76
CA ALA A 19 33.44 4.08 -0.75
C ALA A 19 33.50 4.70 -2.17
N ASN A 20 34.24 4.08 -3.09
CA ASN A 20 34.44 4.58 -4.46
C ASN A 20 33.16 4.50 -5.31
N ARG A 21 32.20 3.64 -4.90
CA ARG A 21 30.92 3.47 -5.61
C ARG A 21 30.08 4.75 -5.64
N ARG A 22 30.23 5.61 -4.64
CA ARG A 22 29.50 6.89 -4.59
C ARG A 22 29.97 7.84 -5.68
N GLU A 23 31.29 7.94 -5.90
CA GLU A 23 31.87 8.79 -6.94
C GLU A 23 31.63 8.23 -8.34
N ASN A 24 31.52 6.90 -8.45
CA ASN A 24 31.25 6.18 -9.70
C ASN A 24 29.79 5.70 -9.81
N TYR A 25 28.86 6.40 -9.15
CA TYR A 25 27.45 6.01 -9.07
C TYR A 25 26.83 5.78 -10.45
N GLN A 26 27.02 6.74 -11.36
CA GLN A 26 26.48 6.65 -12.72
C GLN A 26 27.00 5.42 -13.45
N ALA A 27 28.31 5.14 -13.36
CA ALA A 27 28.90 3.98 -14.02
C ALA A 27 28.32 2.64 -13.51
N ILE A 28 28.04 2.52 -12.20
CA ILE A 28 27.35 1.33 -11.67
C ILE A 28 25.92 1.26 -12.19
N HIS A 29 25.21 2.38 -12.19
CA HIS A 29 23.82 2.43 -12.66
C HIS A 29 23.67 2.10 -14.14
N ASP A 30 24.62 2.53 -14.98
CA ASP A 30 24.62 2.20 -16.40
C ASP A 30 24.83 0.69 -16.62
N ILE A 31 25.82 0.09 -15.93
CA ILE A 31 26.08 -1.36 -15.98
C ILE A 31 24.85 -2.16 -15.53
N LEU A 32 24.23 -1.76 -14.41
CA LEU A 32 23.02 -2.42 -13.91
C LEU A 32 21.83 -2.20 -14.83
N GLY A 33 21.69 -1.01 -15.41
CA GLY A 33 20.63 -0.67 -16.36
C GLY A 33 20.71 -1.49 -17.64
N GLU A 34 21.91 -1.61 -18.21
CA GLU A 34 22.18 -2.48 -19.37
C GLU A 34 21.83 -3.94 -19.05
N TRP A 35 22.23 -4.44 -17.88
CA TRP A 35 21.91 -5.80 -17.47
C TRP A 35 20.41 -6.01 -17.29
N VAL A 36 19.71 -5.14 -16.55
CA VAL A 36 18.25 -5.23 -16.35
C VAL A 36 17.51 -5.15 -17.67
N ALA A 37 17.97 -4.33 -18.63
CA ALA A 37 17.33 -4.18 -19.94
C ALA A 37 17.35 -5.47 -20.79
N THR A 38 18.20 -6.45 -20.46
CA THR A 38 18.25 -7.76 -21.13
C THR A 38 17.25 -8.77 -20.59
N LEU A 39 16.54 -8.45 -19.51
CA LEU A 39 15.72 -9.39 -18.75
C LEU A 39 14.25 -8.95 -18.72
N THR A 40 13.36 -9.91 -18.62
CA THR A 40 12.01 -9.65 -18.12
C THR A 40 12.07 -9.33 -16.62
N LEU A 41 11.02 -8.68 -16.11
CA LEU A 41 10.90 -8.38 -14.68
C LEU A 41 10.95 -9.65 -13.81
N GLU A 42 10.31 -10.73 -14.27
CA GLU A 42 10.22 -12.01 -13.57
C GLU A 42 11.60 -12.68 -13.48
N GLU A 43 12.37 -12.67 -14.57
CA GLU A 43 13.74 -13.18 -14.58
C GLU A 43 14.66 -12.36 -13.67
N CYS A 44 14.57 -11.03 -13.74
CA CYS A 44 15.35 -10.14 -12.89
C CYS A 44 15.06 -10.41 -11.41
N GLN A 45 13.78 -10.42 -11.00
CA GLN A 45 13.40 -10.70 -9.62
C GLN A 45 13.90 -12.08 -9.16
N ARG A 46 13.73 -13.12 -9.99
CA ARG A 46 14.20 -14.48 -9.67
C ARG A 46 15.71 -14.51 -9.41
N ILE A 47 16.51 -13.86 -10.26
CA ILE A 47 17.96 -13.80 -10.10
C ILE A 47 18.35 -13.08 -8.80
N LEU A 48 17.67 -11.97 -8.48
CA LEU A 48 17.93 -11.23 -7.24
C LEU A 48 17.58 -12.09 -6.00
N ASP A 49 16.42 -12.75 -6.01
CA ASP A 49 15.97 -13.61 -4.91
C ASP A 49 16.90 -14.81 -4.68
N GLU A 50 17.28 -15.51 -5.75
CA GLU A 50 18.22 -16.66 -5.69
C GLU A 50 19.59 -16.28 -5.10
N ASN A 51 19.99 -15.01 -5.24
CA ASN A 51 21.26 -14.48 -4.73
C ASN A 51 21.11 -13.70 -3.41
N GLY A 52 19.91 -13.65 -2.82
CA GLY A 52 19.65 -12.90 -1.57
C GLY A 52 19.86 -11.39 -1.71
N ILE A 53 19.70 -10.85 -2.91
CA ILE A 53 19.86 -9.43 -3.21
C ILE A 53 18.51 -8.73 -3.07
N PRO A 54 18.39 -7.69 -2.23
CA PRO A 54 17.12 -6.98 -2.08
C PRO A 54 16.80 -6.21 -3.36
N GLY A 55 15.66 -6.54 -3.97
CA GLY A 55 15.09 -5.81 -5.10
C GLY A 55 13.60 -6.12 -5.22
N THR A 56 12.87 -5.19 -5.81
CA THR A 56 11.43 -5.35 -6.05
C THR A 56 11.03 -4.58 -7.30
N LYS A 57 9.94 -5.02 -7.94
CA LYS A 57 9.31 -4.25 -9.01
C LYS A 57 8.75 -2.93 -8.49
N VAL A 58 8.70 -1.94 -9.36
CA VAL A 58 7.89 -0.74 -9.10
C VAL A 58 6.43 -1.09 -9.37
N TYR A 59 5.62 -1.15 -8.32
CA TYR A 59 4.21 -1.55 -8.43
C TYR A 59 3.34 -0.43 -9.03
N ALA A 60 2.53 -0.76 -10.02
CA ALA A 60 1.35 0.03 -10.37
C ALA A 60 0.18 -0.31 -9.43
N THR A 61 -0.83 0.55 -9.38
CA THR A 61 -2.05 0.29 -8.58
C THR A 61 -2.75 -1.00 -9.02
N SER A 62 -2.74 -1.31 -10.31
CA SER A 62 -3.31 -2.55 -10.86
C SER A 62 -2.51 -3.80 -10.48
N ASP A 63 -1.19 -3.68 -10.25
CA ASP A 63 -0.39 -4.76 -9.69
C ASP A 63 -0.83 -5.07 -8.26
N ILE A 64 -0.95 -4.04 -7.43
CA ILE A 64 -1.32 -4.16 -6.01
C ILE A 64 -2.66 -4.87 -5.85
N VAL A 65 -3.66 -4.48 -6.67
CA VAL A 65 -5.01 -5.07 -6.62
C VAL A 65 -5.02 -6.55 -7.02
N LYS A 66 -4.09 -7.00 -7.87
CA LYS A 66 -4.00 -8.39 -8.36
C LYS A 66 -3.02 -9.24 -7.54
N ASP A 67 -2.26 -8.64 -6.63
CA ASP A 67 -1.18 -9.31 -5.95
C ASP A 67 -1.69 -10.28 -4.86
N PRO A 68 -1.32 -11.58 -4.92
CA PRO A 68 -1.79 -12.57 -3.96
C PRO A 68 -1.39 -12.27 -2.51
N HIS A 69 -0.24 -11.64 -2.29
CA HIS A 69 0.24 -11.30 -0.95
C HIS A 69 -0.52 -10.09 -0.38
N TYR A 70 -0.84 -9.07 -1.20
CA TYR A 70 -1.73 -7.99 -0.78
C TYR A 70 -3.13 -8.52 -0.44
N ALA A 71 -3.67 -9.45 -1.24
CA ALA A 71 -4.95 -10.09 -1.01
C ALA A 71 -4.96 -10.94 0.28
N ALA A 72 -3.95 -11.81 0.47
CA ALA A 72 -3.82 -12.65 1.67
C ALA A 72 -3.69 -11.84 2.96
N ARG A 73 -3.19 -10.60 2.85
CA ARG A 73 -3.04 -9.66 3.97
C ARG A 73 -4.18 -8.67 4.09
N GLU A 74 -5.24 -8.82 3.29
CA GLU A 74 -6.39 -7.92 3.18
C GLU A 74 -5.94 -6.45 3.18
N GLN A 75 -4.87 -6.14 2.44
CA GLN A 75 -4.34 -4.76 2.31
C GLN A 75 -5.11 -3.95 1.28
N VAL A 76 -5.93 -4.62 0.48
CA VAL A 76 -6.96 -4.01 -0.36
C VAL A 76 -8.26 -4.74 -0.03
N ILE A 77 -9.24 -4.00 0.49
CA ILE A 77 -10.54 -4.56 0.89
C ILE A 77 -11.65 -3.96 0.04
N LYS A 78 -12.73 -4.73 -0.12
CA LYS A 78 -13.95 -4.30 -0.77
C LYS A 78 -14.92 -3.78 0.29
N VAL A 79 -15.49 -2.60 0.04
CA VAL A 79 -16.52 -2.02 0.90
C VAL A 79 -17.66 -1.50 0.05
N GLU A 80 -18.88 -1.61 0.59
CA GLU A 80 -20.07 -1.09 -0.06
C GLU A 80 -19.96 0.44 -0.25
N SER A 81 -20.34 0.91 -1.43
CA SER A 81 -20.41 2.34 -1.71
C SER A 81 -21.78 2.89 -1.31
N LEU A 82 -21.82 4.17 -0.95
CA LEU A 82 -23.07 4.87 -0.67
C LEU A 82 -24.07 4.84 -1.84
N HIS A 83 -23.55 4.81 -3.08
CA HIS A 83 -24.36 4.81 -4.29
C HIS A 83 -24.70 3.39 -4.79
N GLY A 84 -24.45 2.37 -3.95
CA GLY A 84 -24.55 0.96 -4.31
C GLY A 84 -23.29 0.41 -4.97
N GLY A 85 -23.15 -0.92 -4.95
CA GLY A 85 -21.97 -1.63 -5.46
C GLY A 85 -20.79 -1.63 -4.48
N GLU A 86 -19.65 -2.15 -4.93
CA GLU A 86 -18.42 -2.24 -4.14
C GLU A 86 -17.34 -1.28 -4.66
N VAL A 87 -16.55 -0.73 -3.74
CA VAL A 87 -15.32 0.00 -4.03
C VAL A 87 -14.14 -0.64 -3.32
N LEU A 88 -12.95 -0.49 -3.89
CA LEU A 88 -11.71 -0.90 -3.25
C LEU A 88 -11.17 0.23 -2.38
N GLN A 89 -10.72 -0.12 -1.19
CA GLN A 89 -10.00 0.80 -0.30
C GLN A 89 -8.81 0.11 0.35
N PRO A 90 -7.83 0.87 0.85
CA PRO A 90 -6.76 0.31 1.66
C PRO A 90 -7.33 -0.45 2.87
N GLY A 91 -6.74 -1.61 3.14
CA GLY A 91 -7.02 -2.37 4.34
C GLY A 91 -6.44 -1.73 5.60
N ILE A 92 -6.66 -2.39 6.73
CA ILE A 92 -6.24 -1.87 8.03
C ILE A 92 -4.80 -2.26 8.32
N ALA A 93 -3.99 -1.25 8.64
CA ALA A 93 -2.62 -1.40 9.10
C ALA A 93 -2.37 -0.49 10.32
N PRO A 94 -1.65 -0.96 11.37
CA PRO A 94 -1.07 -2.30 11.51
C PRO A 94 -2.13 -3.37 11.84
N ARG A 95 -1.78 -4.65 11.60
CA ARG A 95 -2.58 -5.79 12.08
C ARG A 95 -2.21 -6.10 13.52
N LEU A 96 -3.17 -5.96 14.43
CA LEU A 96 -3.01 -6.27 15.84
C LEU A 96 -3.58 -7.64 16.15
N THR A 97 -2.87 -8.43 16.96
CA THR A 97 -3.30 -9.79 17.34
C THR A 97 -4.40 -9.78 18.39
N GLY A 98 -4.35 -8.84 19.35
CA GLY A 98 -5.36 -8.73 20.41
C GLY A 98 -6.59 -7.92 20.03
N THR A 99 -6.40 -6.86 19.23
CA THR A 99 -7.47 -5.91 18.85
C THR A 99 -7.41 -5.61 17.35
N PRO A 100 -7.61 -6.62 16.47
CA PRO A 100 -7.59 -6.40 15.03
C PRO A 100 -8.65 -5.36 14.65
N GLY A 101 -8.22 -4.29 13.96
CA GLY A 101 -9.14 -3.30 13.44
C GLY A 101 -10.03 -3.90 12.36
N ARG A 102 -11.23 -3.32 12.19
CA ARG A 102 -12.24 -3.77 11.23
C ARG A 102 -12.90 -2.56 10.59
N VAL A 103 -13.23 -2.67 9.32
CA VAL A 103 -14.15 -1.72 8.68
C VAL A 103 -15.56 -2.22 8.95
N THR A 104 -16.35 -1.39 9.64
CA THR A 104 -17.67 -1.78 10.16
C THR A 104 -18.82 -1.44 9.21
N GLY A 105 -18.56 -0.69 8.15
CA GLY A 105 -19.56 -0.36 7.15
C GLY A 105 -19.05 0.62 6.10
N ARG A 106 -19.95 1.04 5.21
CA ARG A 106 -19.71 2.11 4.25
C ARG A 106 -19.57 3.46 4.95
N ALA A 107 -19.05 4.44 4.21
CA ALA A 107 -19.13 5.84 4.64
C ALA A 107 -20.61 6.23 4.84
N PRO A 108 -20.96 6.93 5.94
CA PRO A 108 -22.33 7.34 6.21
C PRO A 108 -22.80 8.46 5.28
N GLN A 109 -24.11 8.58 5.13
CA GLN A 109 -24.77 9.74 4.57
C GLN A 109 -24.66 10.92 5.53
N LEU A 110 -24.78 12.13 4.98
CA LEU A 110 -24.90 13.32 5.78
C LEU A 110 -26.13 13.19 6.70
N GLY A 111 -25.89 13.24 8.01
CA GLY A 111 -26.92 13.15 9.03
C GLY A 111 -27.45 11.73 9.32
N GLU A 112 -26.86 10.67 8.76
CA GLU A 112 -27.34 9.28 8.94
C GLU A 112 -27.48 8.88 10.41
N HIS A 113 -26.53 9.30 11.25
CA HIS A 113 -26.48 8.96 12.67
C HIS A 113 -27.00 10.09 13.58
N ASN A 114 -27.65 11.13 13.05
CA ASN A 114 -28.11 12.26 13.87
C ASN A 114 -29.07 11.79 14.97
N HIS A 115 -30.08 10.97 14.63
CA HIS A 115 -31.04 10.50 15.63
C HIS A 115 -30.37 9.62 16.69
N GLU A 116 -29.51 8.69 16.29
CA GLU A 116 -28.74 7.82 17.19
C GLU A 116 -27.93 8.63 18.21
N VAL A 117 -27.20 9.66 17.75
CA VAL A 117 -26.36 10.48 18.62
C VAL A 117 -27.20 11.43 19.49
N PHE A 118 -28.13 12.18 18.90
CA PHE A 118 -28.86 13.23 19.64
C PHE A 118 -29.87 12.65 20.63
N VAL A 119 -30.63 11.63 20.23
CA VAL A 119 -31.64 11.01 21.11
C VAL A 119 -31.02 9.89 21.94
N GLY A 120 -30.15 9.07 21.35
CA GLY A 120 -29.52 7.95 22.06
C GLY A 120 -28.39 8.38 22.99
N ASP A 121 -27.29 8.90 22.45
CA ASP A 121 -26.08 9.18 23.24
C ASP A 121 -26.22 10.44 24.11
N LEU A 122 -26.88 11.48 23.59
CA LEU A 122 -27.02 12.78 24.27
C LEU A 122 -28.34 12.92 25.05
N GLY A 123 -29.29 12.02 24.84
CA GLY A 123 -30.53 11.95 25.62
C GLY A 123 -31.52 13.09 25.35
N LEU A 124 -31.50 13.71 24.18
CA LEU A 124 -32.57 14.63 23.78
C LEU A 124 -33.88 13.85 23.66
N ASP A 125 -34.98 14.47 24.08
CA ASP A 125 -36.28 13.92 23.75
C ASP A 125 -36.62 14.15 22.27
N GLU A 126 -37.59 13.37 21.77
CA GLU A 126 -38.04 13.43 20.38
C GLU A 126 -38.60 14.82 19.98
N ALA A 127 -39.15 15.56 20.95
CA ALA A 127 -39.74 16.87 20.69
C ALA A 127 -38.65 17.92 20.41
N GLU A 128 -37.59 17.91 21.21
CA GLU A 128 -36.45 18.80 21.04
C GLU A 128 -35.65 18.44 19.78
N PHE A 129 -35.45 17.15 19.49
CA PHE A 129 -34.82 16.72 18.24
C PHE A 129 -35.60 17.22 17.01
N ALA A 130 -36.93 17.05 17.01
CA ALA A 130 -37.77 17.55 15.92
C ALA A 130 -37.71 19.08 15.78
N ARG A 131 -37.66 19.82 16.90
CA ARG A 131 -37.54 21.28 16.91
C ARG A 131 -36.23 21.74 16.27
N LEU A 132 -35.11 21.11 16.64
CA LEU A 132 -33.78 21.45 16.12
C LEU A 132 -33.65 21.15 14.63
N LYS A 133 -34.19 20.00 14.18
CA LYS A 133 -34.25 19.64 12.76
C LYS A 133 -35.09 20.64 11.96
N ALA A 134 -36.26 21.03 12.48
CA ALA A 134 -37.13 22.01 11.82
C ALA A 134 -36.49 23.41 11.75
N ALA A 135 -35.66 23.77 12.73
CA ALA A 135 -34.91 25.02 12.74
C ALA A 135 -33.65 25.01 11.84
N GLY A 136 -33.32 23.88 11.20
CA GLY A 136 -32.12 23.74 10.37
C GLY A 136 -30.81 23.73 11.17
N VAL A 137 -30.88 23.44 12.47
CA VAL A 137 -29.71 23.32 13.34
C VAL A 137 -29.06 21.94 13.20
N ILE A 138 -29.87 20.91 12.91
CA ILE A 138 -29.50 19.50 12.71
C ILE A 138 -29.95 19.05 11.32
#